data_AF-A0A0F9PTJ1-F1
#
_entry.id   AF-A0A0F9PTJ1-F1
#
_cell.length_a   1.000
_cell.length_b   1.000
_cell.length_c   1.000
_cell.angle_alpha   90.00
_cell.angle_beta   90.00
_cell.angle_gamma   90.00
#
_symmetry.space_group_name_H-M   'P 1'
#
loop_
_entity.id
_entity.type
_entity.pdbx_description
1 polymer ?
#
loop_
_entity_poly.entity_id
_entity_poly.type
_entity_poly.pdbx_seq_one_letter_code
_entity_poly.pdbx_strand_id
1 'polypeptide(L)' 'MDTEKHNGWTNYATWRVALEVFDGYEHDEDYDLTAEYLQDYAETLILGESTADGFAYDYAYAFLSDVNWHEIAKSINEK' A
#
# COMPACT_ATOMS: atom_id res chain seq x y z
N MET A 1 -11.34 8.73 -21.97
CA MET A 1 -10.94 9.32 -20.69
C MET A 1 -9.61 8.67 -20.38
N ASP A 2 -8.52 9.41 -20.52
CA ASP A 2 -7.21 8.93 -20.06
C ASP A 2 -7.35 8.62 -18.59
N THR A 3 -7.25 7.33 -18.21
CA THR A 3 -7.00 6.94 -16.83
C THR A 3 -5.67 7.60 -16.46
N GLU A 4 -5.72 8.68 -15.69
CA GLU A 4 -4.52 9.38 -15.21
C GLU A 4 -3.73 8.42 -14.33
N LYS A 5 -2.85 7.63 -14.96
CA LYS A 5 -1.91 6.77 -14.23
C LYS A 5 -0.96 7.70 -13.47
N HIS A 6 -0.93 7.56 -12.16
CA HIS A 6 -0.04 8.37 -11.32
C HIS A 6 1.34 7.71 -11.32
N ASN A 7 2.24 8.21 -12.16
CA ASN A 7 3.58 7.64 -12.35
C ASN A 7 3.57 6.13 -12.66
N GLY A 8 2.62 5.69 -13.49
CA GLY A 8 2.49 4.30 -13.90
C GLY A 8 1.53 3.45 -13.06
N TRP A 9 1.14 3.93 -11.88
CA TRP A 9 0.20 3.24 -10.98
C TRP A 9 -1.27 3.58 -11.29
N THR A 10 -2.18 2.68 -10.92
CA THR A 10 -3.62 2.83 -11.22
C THR A 10 -4.27 4.05 -10.57
N ASN A 11 -3.78 4.49 -9.40
CA ASN A 11 -4.30 5.66 -8.69
C ASN A 11 -3.23 6.29 -7.80
N TYR A 12 -3.54 7.48 -7.26
CA TYR A 12 -2.63 8.26 -6.42
C TYR A 12 -2.29 7.57 -5.10
N ALA A 13 -3.26 6.94 -4.42
CA ALA A 13 -3.04 6.26 -3.15
C ALA A 13 -2.06 5.09 -3.31
N THR A 14 -2.27 4.25 -4.34
CA THR A 14 -1.38 3.15 -4.70
C THR A 14 0.03 3.63 -4.97
N TRP A 15 0.19 4.70 -5.76
CA TRP A 15 1.51 5.27 -6.05
C TRP A 15 2.23 5.73 -4.78
N ARG A 16 1.54 6.48 -3.91
CA ARG A 16 2.15 7.03 -2.68
C ARG A 16 2.54 5.92 -1.71
N VAL A 17 1.67 4.95 -1.48
CA VAL A 17 1.98 3.83 -0.58
C VAL A 17 3.11 2.97 -1.16
N ALA A 18 3.11 2.68 -2.46
CA ALA A 18 4.19 1.94 -3.09
C ALA A 18 5.55 2.63 -2.93
N LEU A 19 5.61 3.96 -3.07
CA LEU A 19 6.85 4.71 -2.89
C LEU A 19 7.27 4.89 -1.42
N GLU A 20 6.34 5.17 -0.53
CA GLU A 20 6.69 5.58 0.83
C GLU A 20 6.81 4.43 1.81
N VAL A 21 6.06 3.35 1.58
CA VAL A 21 6.03 2.17 2.45
C VAL A 21 6.89 1.05 1.89
N PHE A 22 6.87 0.86 0.57
CA PHE A 22 7.45 -0.33 -0.06
C PHE A 22 8.64 -0.07 -0.99
N ASP A 23 9.07 1.18 -1.17
CA ASP A 23 10.29 1.44 -1.92
C ASP A 23 11.51 0.97 -1.12
N GLY A 24 12.31 0.09 -1.71
CA GLY A 24 13.40 -0.60 -1.02
C GLY A 24 12.95 -1.69 -0.04
N TYR A 25 11.69 -2.12 -0.05
CA TYR A 25 11.26 -3.28 0.73
C TYR A 25 11.91 -4.56 0.18
N GLU A 26 12.71 -5.22 1.01
CA GLU A 26 13.37 -6.49 0.70
C GLU A 26 12.52 -7.66 1.23
N HIS A 27 12.20 -8.62 0.37
CA HIS A 27 11.59 -9.89 0.77
C HIS A 27 12.40 -11.07 0.23
N ASP A 28 12.12 -12.25 0.77
CA ASP A 28 12.68 -13.50 0.27
C ASP A 28 12.09 -13.80 -1.12
N GLU A 29 12.93 -13.83 -2.16
CA GLU A 29 12.53 -14.09 -3.55
C GLU A 29 11.92 -15.49 -3.75
N ASP A 30 12.13 -16.42 -2.81
CA ASP A 30 11.52 -17.76 -2.86
C ASP A 30 10.01 -17.73 -2.50
N TYR A 31 9.48 -16.60 -2.00
CA TYR A 31 8.09 -16.46 -1.58
C TYR A 31 7.44 -15.17 -2.09
N ASP A 32 6.34 -15.34 -2.82
CA ASP A 32 5.50 -14.22 -3.24
C ASP A 32 4.80 -13.56 -2.04
N LEU A 33 4.85 -12.23 -1.98
CA LEU A 33 4.05 -11.45 -1.06
C LEU A 33 2.61 -11.34 -1.55
N THR A 34 1.64 -11.51 -0.64
CA THR A 34 0.22 -11.34 -0.97
C THR A 34 -0.24 -9.90 -0.75
N ALA A 35 -1.32 -9.52 -1.45
CA ALA A 35 -1.93 -8.21 -1.27
C ALA A 35 -2.40 -7.99 0.18
N GLU A 36 -2.95 -9.03 0.81
CA GLU A 36 -3.43 -8.99 2.19
C GLU A 36 -2.29 -8.77 3.18
N TYR A 37 -1.13 -9.41 2.96
CA TYR A 37 0.04 -9.21 3.80
C TYR A 37 0.55 -7.76 3.73
N LEU A 38 0.64 -7.21 2.52
CA LEU A 38 1.09 -5.83 2.32
C LEU A 38 0.12 -4.82 2.91
N GLN A 39 -1.18 -5.06 2.78
CA GLN A 39 -2.21 -4.24 3.40
C GLN A 39 -2.07 -4.23 4.92
N ASP A 40 -2.01 -5.41 5.55
CA ASP A 40 -1.90 -5.55 7.01
C ASP A 40 -0.60 -4.90 7.53
N TYR A 41 0.51 -5.08 6.81
CA TYR A 41 1.78 -4.42 7.13
C TYR A 41 1.67 -2.89 7.07
N ALA A 42 1.08 -2.34 6.00
CA ALA A 42 0.94 -0.91 5.83
C ALA A 42 -0.04 -0.29 6.85
N GLU A 43 -1.17 -0.96 7.12
CA GLU A 43 -2.13 -0.56 8.15
C GLU A 43 -1.48 -0.54 9.52
N THR A 44 -0.75 -1.60 9.89
CA THR A 44 -0.02 -1.67 11.16
C THR A 44 1.06 -0.57 11.26
N LEU A 45 1.79 -0.31 10.18
CA LEU A 45 2.84 0.72 10.16
C LEU A 45 2.27 2.14 10.29
N ILE A 46 1.17 2.45 9.60
CA ILE A 46 0.62 3.80 9.49
C ILE A 46 -0.34 4.12 10.64
N LEU A 47 -1.21 3.18 11.00
CA LEU A 47 -2.22 3.35 12.03
C LEU A 47 -1.66 3.01 13.43
N GLY A 48 -0.58 2.23 13.49
CA GLY A 48 0.03 1.74 14.71
C GLY A 48 -0.81 0.67 15.41
N GLU A 49 -0.35 0.19 16.57
CA GLU A 49 -1.09 -0.79 17.40
C GLU A 49 -2.27 -0.17 18.17
N SER A 50 -2.42 1.16 18.14
CA SER A 50 -3.49 1.83 18.89
C SER A 50 -4.76 1.86 18.08
N THR A 51 -5.86 1.38 18.68
CA THR A 51 -7.26 1.64 18.27
C THR A 51 -7.61 3.12 18.53
N ALA A 52 -6.75 4.05 18.12
CA ALA A 52 -6.92 5.46 18.41
C ALA A 52 -8.08 6.00 17.56
N ASP A 53 -9.29 5.86 18.10
CA ASP A 53 -10.52 6.43 17.56
C ASP A 53 -10.34 7.95 17.46
N GLY A 54 -10.15 8.45 16.24
CA GLY A 54 -9.88 9.85 16.00
C GLY A 54 -9.77 10.16 14.52
N PHE A 55 -10.04 11.41 14.16
CA PHE A 55 -10.10 11.85 12.76
C PHE A 55 -8.84 11.50 11.97
N ALA A 56 -7.65 11.55 12.58
CA ALA A 56 -6.41 11.17 11.89
C ALA A 56 -6.42 9.70 11.44
N TYR A 57 -6.93 8.79 12.29
CA TYR A 57 -7.11 7.39 11.95
C TYR A 57 -8.10 7.23 10.80
N ASP A 58 -9.27 7.87 10.89
CA ASP A 58 -10.31 7.77 9.86
C ASP A 58 -9.82 8.27 8.49
N TYR A 59 -9.07 9.38 8.47
CA TYR A 59 -8.47 9.89 7.24
C TYR A 59 -7.39 8.97 6.68
N ALA A 60 -6.54 8.40 7.54
CA ALA A 60 -5.52 7.45 7.11
C ALA A 60 -6.15 6.15 6.57
N TYR A 61 -7.14 5.61 7.27
CA TYR A 61 -7.88 4.42 6.85
C TYR A 61 -8.62 4.65 5.52
N ALA A 62 -9.28 5.79 5.36
CA ALA A 62 -9.94 6.15 4.10
C ALA A 62 -8.94 6.28 2.94
N PHE A 63 -7.72 6.75 3.20
CA PHE A 63 -6.67 6.79 2.18
C PHE A 63 -6.19 5.38 1.81
N LEU A 64 -5.98 4.52 2.81
CA LEU A 64 -5.55 3.13 2.61
C LEU A 64 -6.61 2.27 1.91
N SER A 65 -7.90 2.58 2.11
CA SER A 65 -8.99 1.86 1.44
C SER A 65 -9.02 2.05 -0.09
N ASP A 66 -8.39 3.11 -0.60
CA ASP A 66 -8.29 3.39 -2.03
C ASP A 66 -7.06 2.74 -2.70
N VAL A 67 -6.20 2.07 -1.92
CA VAL A 67 -4.97 1.47 -2.43
C VAL A 67 -5.26 0.15 -3.16
N ASN A 68 -4.64 -0.01 -4.33
CA ASN A 68 -4.65 -1.27 -5.06
C ASN A 68 -3.52 -2.19 -4.60
N TRP A 69 -3.76 -2.93 -3.52
CA TRP A 69 -2.76 -3.81 -2.89
C TRP A 69 -2.25 -4.92 -3.82
N HIS A 70 -3.09 -5.43 -4.74
CA HIS A 70 -2.67 -6.43 -5.72
C HIS A 70 -1.63 -5.89 -6.71
N GLU A 71 -1.73 -4.62 -7.09
CA GLU A 71 -0.76 -3.98 -7.99
C GLU A 71 0.59 -3.79 -7.32
N ILE A 72 0.59 -3.43 -6.03
CA ILE A 72 1.82 -3.34 -5.23
C ILE A 72 2.46 -4.72 -5.08
N ALA A 73 1.69 -5.74 -4.68
CA ALA A 73 2.19 -7.12 -4.58
C ALA A 73 2.83 -7.60 -5.88
N LYS A 74 2.13 -7.38 -7.00
CA LYS A 74 2.66 -7.70 -8.32
C LYS A 74 3.97 -6.96 -8.61
N SER A 75 4.02 -5.65 -8.36
CA SER A 75 5.23 -4.85 -8.62
C SER A 75 6.42 -5.26 -7.75
N ILE A 76 6.18 -5.80 -6.56
CA ILE A 76 7.24 -6.26 -5.66
C ILE A 76 7.74 -7.64 -6.10
N ASN A 77 6.84 -8.58 -6.36
CA ASN A 77 7.21 -9.96 -6.74
C ASN A 77 7.80 -10.05 -8.16
N GLU A 78 7.53 -9.08 -9.03
CA GLU A 78 8.09 -9.03 -10.40
C GLU A 78 9.41 -8.22 -10.50
N LYS A 79 9.94 -7.69 -9.39
CA LYS A 79 11.26 -7.02 -9.36
C LYS A 79 12.40 -8.02 -9.52
#